data_AF-A0A1V2QJ60-F1
#
_entry.id   AF-A0A1V2QJ60-F1
#
_cell.length_a   1.000
_cell.length_b   1.000
_cell.length_c   1.000
_cell.angle_alpha   90.00
_cell.angle_beta   90.00
_cell.angle_gamma   90.00
#
_symmetry.space_group_name_H-M   'P 1'
#
loop_
_entity.id
_entity.type
_entity.pdbx_description
1 polymer ?
#
loop_
_entity_poly.entity_id
_entity_poly.type
_entity_poly.pdbx_seq_one_letter_code
_entity_poly.pdbx_strand_id
1 'polypeptide(L)'
;MVENESALLALRLARELAMLRATADRSDPVDETMLCLAECVTLTAGAVEQIRRGTPEEKMWPMFAEAAAAARAAVLCATYALAED
;
A
#
# COMPACT_ATOMS: atom_id res chain seq x y z
N MET A 1 13.48 7.97 20.16
CA MET A 1 12.41 8.84 19.60
C MET A 1 11.91 8.34 18.23
N VAL A 2 12.80 7.91 17.33
CA VAL A 2 12.48 7.35 16.00
C VAL A 2 11.52 6.14 16.05
N GLU A 3 11.58 5.33 17.11
CA GLU A 3 10.75 4.13 17.27
C GLU A 3 9.25 4.38 17.36
N ASN A 4 8.81 5.60 17.69
CA ASN A 4 7.38 5.91 17.78
C ASN A 4 6.82 6.41 16.43
N GLU A 5 7.69 6.97 15.58
CA GLU A 5 7.30 7.63 14.34
C GLU A 5 6.91 6.63 13.25
N SER A 6 7.63 5.50 13.13
CA SER A 6 7.29 4.45 12.16
C SER A 6 5.97 3.77 12.46
N ALA A 7 5.68 3.52 13.75
CA ALA A 7 4.43 2.94 14.20
C ALA A 7 3.24 3.87 13.90
N LEU A 8 3.41 5.17 14.18
CA LEU A 8 2.42 6.20 13.86
C LEU A 8 2.18 6.31 12.34
N LEU A 9 3.24 6.23 11.54
CA LEU A 9 3.14 6.25 10.08
C LEU A 9 2.34 5.04 9.56
N ALA A 10 2.67 3.82 9.98
CA ALA A 10 1.95 2.61 9.56
C ALA A 10 0.46 2.67 9.93
N LEU A 11 0.12 3.20 11.11
CA LEU A 11 -1.27 3.41 11.54
C LEU A 11 -2.00 4.47 10.70
N ARG A 12 -1.33 5.58 10.36
CA ARG A 12 -1.91 6.62 9.51
C ARG A 12 -2.19 6.10 8.11
N LEU A 13 -1.22 5.41 7.51
CA LEU A 13 -1.36 4.79 6.20
C LEU A 13 -2.51 3.77 6.17
N ALA A 14 -2.63 2.93 7.20
CA ALA A 14 -3.75 1.99 7.31
C ALA A 14 -5.12 2.69 7.36
N ARG A 15 -5.21 3.84 8.04
CA ARG A 15 -6.43 4.65 8.10
C ARG A 15 -6.73 5.32 6.76
N GLU A 16 -5.72 5.91 6.12
CA GLU A 16 -5.84 6.54 4.81
C GLU A 16 -6.28 5.52 3.75
N LEU A 17 -5.68 4.33 3.76
CA LEU A 17 -6.09 3.24 2.89
C LEU A 17 -7.54 2.82 3.13
N ALA A 18 -7.98 2.72 4.38
CA ALA A 18 -9.37 2.40 4.70
C ALA A 18 -10.35 3.46 4.16
N MET A 19 -9.97 4.74 4.21
CA MET A 19 -10.77 5.82 3.61
C MET A 19 -10.77 5.72 2.08
N LEU A 20 -9.62 5.55 1.44
CA LEU A 20 -9.52 5.40 -0.02
C LEU A 20 -10.35 4.21 -0.52
N ARG A 21 -10.30 3.06 0.16
CA ARG A 21 -11.13 1.89 -0.18
C ARG A 21 -12.64 2.18 -0.11
N ALA A 22 -13.05 3.12 0.73
CA ALA A 22 -14.46 3.48 0.90
C ALA A 22 -14.93 4.55 -0.11
N THR A 23 -14.01 5.34 -0.66
CA THR A 23 -14.35 6.52 -1.48
C THR A 23 -13.89 6.46 -2.93
N ALA A 24 -12.90 5.64 -3.26
CA ALA A 24 -12.35 5.56 -4.61
C ALA A 24 -13.38 5.02 -5.62
N ASP A 25 -13.46 5.63 -6.79
CA ASP A 25 -14.17 5.07 -7.92
C ASP A 25 -13.31 3.98 -8.57
N ARG A 26 -13.63 2.72 -8.25
CA ARG A 26 -12.90 1.54 -8.76
C ARG A 26 -13.03 1.35 -10.28
N SER A 27 -13.89 2.12 -10.94
CA SER A 27 -14.04 2.12 -12.40
C SER A 27 -13.19 3.16 -13.10
N ASP A 28 -12.71 4.19 -12.37
CA ASP A 28 -11.75 5.15 -12.87
C ASP A 28 -10.32 4.58 -12.72
N PRO A 29 -9.56 4.41 -13.82
CA PRO A 29 -8.21 3.84 -13.76
C PRO A 29 -7.23 4.71 -12.95
N VAL A 30 -7.45 6.03 -12.84
CA VAL A 30 -6.61 6.92 -12.02
C VAL A 30 -6.85 6.67 -10.53
N ASP A 31 -8.11 6.58 -10.11
CA ASP A 31 -8.48 6.26 -8.73
C ASP A 31 -8.01 4.87 -8.33
N GLU A 32 -8.14 3.87 -9.22
CA GLU A 32 -7.65 2.52 -8.99
C GLU A 32 -6.11 2.50 -8.87
N THR A 33 -5.37 3.27 -9.69
CA THR A 33 -3.93 3.44 -9.53
C THR A 33 -3.56 3.97 -8.15
N MET A 34 -4.23 5.03 -7.69
CA MET A 34 -3.95 5.65 -6.40
C MET A 34 -4.24 4.68 -5.24
N LEU A 35 -5.33 3.94 -5.34
CA LEU A 35 -5.68 2.91 -4.36
C LEU A 35 -4.63 1.80 -4.28
N CYS A 36 -4.21 1.25 -5.43
CA CYS A 36 -3.16 0.22 -5.48
C CYS A 36 -1.81 0.72 -4.94
N LEU A 37 -1.43 1.98 -5.19
CA LEU A 37 -0.23 2.57 -4.59
C LEU A 37 -0.35 2.70 -3.06
N ALA A 38 -1.48 3.17 -2.56
CA ALA A 38 -1.74 3.27 -1.13
C ALA A 38 -1.70 1.89 -0.45
N GLU A 39 -2.22 0.86 -1.10
CA GLU A 39 -2.12 -0.54 -0.63
C GLU A 39 -0.67 -1.00 -0.54
N CYS A 40 0.11 -0.81 -1.61
CA CYS A 40 1.53 -1.16 -1.65
C CYS A 40 2.31 -0.51 -0.49
N VAL A 41 2.15 0.80 -0.31
CA VAL A 41 2.87 1.56 0.72
C VAL A 41 2.44 1.12 2.12
N THR A 42 1.15 0.90 2.34
CA THR A 42 0.61 0.46 3.64
C THR A 42 1.12 -0.92 4.03
N LEU A 43 1.07 -1.89 3.11
CA LEU A 43 1.57 -3.24 3.34
C LEU A 43 3.08 -3.23 3.63
N THR A 44 3.85 -2.47 2.86
CA THR A 44 5.30 -2.35 3.05
C THR A 44 5.63 -1.71 4.41
N ALA A 45 4.98 -0.60 4.76
CA ALA A 45 5.20 0.07 6.03
C ALA A 45 4.77 -0.81 7.22
N GLY A 46 3.67 -1.53 7.08
CA GLY A 46 3.21 -2.52 8.06
C GLY A 46 4.23 -3.65 8.27
N ALA A 47 4.74 -4.24 7.19
CA ALA A 47 5.76 -5.28 7.26
C ALA A 47 7.04 -4.79 7.94
N VAL A 48 7.55 -3.62 7.55
CA VAL A 48 8.75 -3.01 8.17
C VAL A 48 8.55 -2.78 9.66
N GLU A 49 7.38 -2.27 10.06
CA GLU A 49 7.04 -2.06 11.47
C GLU A 49 6.97 -3.38 12.25
N GLN A 50 6.45 -4.45 11.66
CA GLN A 50 6.43 -5.78 12.30
C GLN A 50 7.83 -6.37 12.45
N ILE A 51 8.70 -6.21 11.44
CA ILE A 51 10.11 -6.63 11.52
C ILE A 51 10.80 -5.91 12.68
N ARG A 52 10.59 -4.59 12.77
CA ARG A 52 11.14 -3.76 13.84
C ARG A 52 10.65 -4.18 15.23
N ARG A 53 9.42 -4.71 15.34
CA ARG A 53 8.87 -5.29 16.59
C ARG A 53 9.38 -6.70 16.89
N GLY A 54 10.30 -7.23 16.10
CA GLY A 54 10.93 -8.54 16.30
C GLY A 54 10.28 -9.68 15.53
N THR A 55 9.37 -9.40 14.59
CA THR A 55 8.84 -10.44 13.69
C THR A 55 9.92 -10.82 12.67
N PRO A 56 10.24 -12.11 12.49
CA PRO A 56 11.19 -12.53 11.46
C PRO A 56 10.77 -12.09 10.06
N GLU A 57 11.71 -11.62 9.26
CA GLU A 57 11.48 -11.13 7.88
C GLU A 57 10.81 -12.18 6.99
N GLU A 58 11.19 -13.46 7.13
CA GLU A 58 10.60 -14.60 6.42
C GLU A 58 9.07 -14.67 6.59
N LYS A 59 8.55 -14.27 7.77
CA LYS A 59 7.11 -14.25 8.03
C LYS A 59 6.41 -13.07 7.36
N MET A 60 7.15 -12.02 7.01
CA MET A 60 6.62 -10.84 6.31
C MET A 60 6.68 -10.98 4.79
N TRP A 61 7.35 -12.00 4.26
CA TRP A 61 7.44 -12.24 2.82
C TRP A 61 6.08 -12.26 2.09
N PRO A 62 5.00 -12.86 2.63
CA PRO A 62 3.69 -12.77 2.00
C PRO A 62 3.19 -11.32 1.85
N MET A 63 3.44 -10.48 2.87
CA MET A 63 3.03 -9.08 2.85
C MET A 63 3.82 -8.26 1.81
N PHE A 64 5.11 -8.55 1.65
CA PHE A 64 5.92 -7.96 0.57
C PHE A 64 5.47 -8.43 -0.82
N ALA A 65 5.09 -9.70 -0.98
CA ALA A 65 4.56 -10.21 -2.22
C ALA A 65 3.22 -9.54 -2.60
N GLU A 66 2.34 -9.33 -1.63
CA GLU A 66 1.09 -8.58 -1.81
C GLU A 66 1.36 -7.11 -2.17
N ALA A 67 2.32 -6.45 -1.49
CA ALA A 67 2.72 -5.08 -1.82
C ALA A 67 3.25 -4.97 -3.26
N ALA A 68 4.07 -5.93 -3.70
CA ALA A 68 4.57 -5.99 -5.07
C ALA A 68 3.45 -6.23 -6.08
N ALA A 69 2.45 -7.06 -5.75
CA ALA A 69 1.27 -7.26 -6.59
C ALA A 69 0.45 -5.97 -6.73
N ALA A 70 0.23 -5.24 -5.63
CA ALA A 70 -0.44 -3.94 -5.65
C ALA A 70 0.32 -2.91 -6.49
N ALA A 71 1.66 -2.84 -6.36
CA ALA A 71 2.48 -1.97 -7.21
C ALA A 71 2.34 -2.30 -8.70
N ARG A 72 2.32 -3.59 -9.05
CA ARG A 72 2.11 -4.02 -10.45
C ARG A 72 0.72 -3.65 -10.96
N ALA A 73 -0.31 -3.81 -10.14
CA ALA A 73 -1.67 -3.38 -10.50
C ALA A 73 -1.72 -1.87 -10.75
N ALA A 74 -1.10 -1.06 -9.89
CA ALA A 74 -1.02 0.39 -10.07
C ALA A 74 -0.40 0.80 -11.42
N VAL A 75 0.69 0.13 -11.82
CA VAL A 75 1.35 0.38 -13.12
C VAL A 75 0.41 0.03 -14.28
N LEU A 76 -0.33 -1.08 -14.20
CA LEU A 76 -1.28 -1.47 -15.24
C LEU A 76 -2.41 -0.44 -15.36
N CYS A 77 -3.06 -0.08 -14.25
CA CYS A 77 -4.12 0.93 -14.23
C CYS A 77 -3.64 2.28 -14.77
N ALA A 78 -2.43 2.71 -14.40
CA ALA A 78 -1.86 3.97 -14.88
C ALA A 78 -1.60 3.90 -16.38
N THR A 79 -1.14 2.76 -16.88
CA THR A 79 -0.94 2.54 -18.33
C THR A 79 -2.26 2.61 -19.09
N TYR A 80 -3.34 2.06 -18.54
CA TYR A 80 -4.68 2.18 -19.11
C TYR A 80 -5.17 3.63 -19.12
N ALA A 81 -5.07 4.35 -18.00
CA ALA A 81 -5.45 5.76 -17.91
C ALA A 81 -4.74 6.61 -18.99
N LEU A 82 -3.42 6.43 -19.11
CA LEU A 82 -2.61 7.17 -20.09
C LEU A 82 -2.90 6.79 -21.56
N ALA A 83 -3.60 5.68 -21.82
CA ALA A 83 -3.96 5.26 -23.17
C ALA A 83 -5.36 5.76 -23.59
N GLU A 84 -6.18 6.21 -22.63
CA GLU A 84 -7.53 6.74 -22.87
C GLU A 84 -7.54 8.28 -23.04
N ASP A 85 -6.45 8.96 -22.66
CA ASP A 85 -6.17 10.39 -22.89
C ASP A 85 -5.52 10.67 -24.26
#